data_AF-A0A843JHX6-F1
#
_entry.id   AF-A0A843JHX6-F1
#
_cell.length_a   1.000
_cell.length_b   1.000
_cell.length_c   1.000
_cell.angle_alpha   90.00
_cell.angle_beta   90.00
_cell.angle_gamma   90.00
#
_symmetry.space_group_name_H-M   'P 1'
#
loop_
_entity.id
_entity.type
_entity.pdbx_description
1 polymer ?
#
loop_
_entity_poly.entity_id
_entity_poly.type
_entity_poly.pdbx_seq_one_letter_code
_entity_poly.pdbx_strand_id
1 'polypeptide(L)'
;MSDKITSIRSLIMALAAILFASTLFDAIYGFKDLIQPGISLVYNAIGTQLAPNMVTLVVFDWRAFDTLGESLILVTAVLVVLLVFGKGKI
;
A
#
# COMPACT_ATOMS: atom_id res chain seq x y z
N MET A 1 22.67 -36.73 -4.70
CA MET A 1 22.79 -35.93 -3.46
C MET A 1 22.28 -34.50 -3.63
N SER A 2 22.40 -33.89 -4.82
CA SER A 2 21.85 -32.55 -5.15
C SER A 2 20.32 -32.45 -5.02
N ASP A 3 19.56 -33.44 -5.51
CA ASP A 3 18.08 -33.36 -5.53
C ASP A 3 17.43 -33.34 -4.14
N LYS A 4 18.04 -34.01 -3.15
CA LYS A 4 17.57 -33.97 -1.76
C LYS A 4 17.72 -32.57 -1.14
N ILE A 5 18.76 -31.82 -1.53
CA ILE A 5 19.01 -30.46 -1.03
C ILE A 5 18.01 -29.48 -1.65
N THR A 6 17.65 -29.64 -2.93
CA THR A 6 16.60 -28.84 -3.57
C THR A 6 15.22 -29.17 -2.99
N SER A 7 14.96 -30.44 -2.68
CA SER A 7 13.70 -30.90 -2.08
C SER A 7 13.50 -30.45 -0.63
N ILE A 8 14.54 -30.43 0.20
CA ILE A 8 14.41 -29.88 1.58
C ILE A 8 14.21 -28.37 1.55
N ARG A 9 14.87 -27.65 0.62
CA ARG A 9 14.69 -26.21 0.43
C ARG A 9 13.26 -25.88 -0.01
N SER A 10 12.69 -26.63 -0.95
CA SER A 10 11.31 -26.41 -1.39
C SER A 10 10.29 -26.73 -0.28
N LEU A 11 10.54 -27.76 0.51
CA LEU A 11 9.71 -28.09 1.68
C LEU A 11 9.72 -26.96 2.72
N ILE A 12 10.90 -26.41 3.03
CA ILE A 12 11.03 -25.29 3.98
C ILE A 12 10.33 -24.03 3.45
N MET A 13 10.48 -23.72 2.14
CA MET A 13 9.78 -22.58 1.53
C MET A 13 8.26 -22.76 1.55
N ALA A 14 7.76 -23.97 1.29
CA ALA A 14 6.33 -24.26 1.35
C ALA A 14 5.79 -24.11 2.78
N LEU A 15 6.50 -24.64 3.77
CA LEU A 15 6.16 -24.46 5.18
C LEU A 15 6.16 -22.98 5.59
N ALA A 16 7.18 -22.21 5.20
CA ALA A 16 7.26 -20.79 5.49
C ALA A 16 6.12 -20.00 4.84
N ALA A 17 5.77 -20.31 3.59
CA ALA A 17 4.65 -19.68 2.89
C ALA A 17 3.30 -20.00 3.54
N ILE A 18 3.09 -21.26 3.96
CA ILE A 18 1.88 -21.68 4.66
C ILE A 18 1.76 -20.97 6.00
N LEU A 19 2.83 -20.91 6.79
CA LEU A 19 2.85 -20.21 8.07
C LEU A 19 2.60 -18.71 7.90
N PHE A 20 3.26 -18.08 6.92
CA PHE A 20 3.02 -16.67 6.61
C PHE A 20 1.56 -16.43 6.22
N ALA A 21 1.02 -17.24 5.31
CA ALA A 21 -0.37 -17.14 4.90
C ALA A 21 -1.32 -17.32 6.09
N SER A 22 -1.12 -18.32 6.94
CA SER A 22 -1.99 -18.56 8.10
C SER A 22 -1.96 -17.39 9.08
N THR A 23 -0.78 -16.83 9.37
CA THR A 23 -0.67 -15.65 10.23
C THR A 23 -1.29 -14.39 9.62
N LEU A 24 -1.19 -14.23 8.29
CA LEU A 24 -1.81 -13.13 7.58
C LEU A 24 -3.34 -13.22 7.62
N PHE A 25 -3.90 -14.41 7.41
CA PHE A 25 -5.35 -14.64 7.49
C PHE A 25 -5.89 -14.41 8.91
N ASP A 26 -5.17 -14.87 9.93
CA ASP A 26 -5.52 -14.63 11.33
C ASP A 26 -5.53 -13.12 11.66
N ALA A 27 -4.49 -12.39 11.22
CA ALA A 27 -4.41 -10.94 11.38
C ALA A 27 -5.54 -10.19 10.66
N ILE A 28 -5.94 -10.63 9.45
CA ILE A 28 -7.07 -10.04 8.72
C ILE A 28 -8.39 -10.32 9.44
N TYR A 29 -8.57 -11.52 9.98
CA TYR A 29 -9.79 -11.89 10.71
C TYR A 29 -9.95 -11.06 12.00
N GLY A 30 -8.87 -10.86 12.75
CA GLY A 30 -8.85 -10.02 13.95
C GLY A 30 -8.86 -8.51 13.67
N PHE A 31 -8.79 -8.08 12.40
CA PHE A 31 -8.59 -6.68 12.04
C PHE A 31 -9.78 -5.79 12.42
N LYS A 32 -11.01 -6.32 12.41
CA LYS A 32 -12.25 -5.56 12.66
C LYS A 32 -12.26 -4.87 14.02
N ASP A 33 -11.75 -5.53 15.04
CA ASP A 33 -11.77 -5.04 16.43
C ASP A 33 -10.67 -4.00 16.71
N LEU A 34 -9.76 -3.81 15.75
CA LEU A 34 -8.64 -2.86 15.84
C LEU A 34 -8.88 -1.57 15.05
N ILE A 35 -10.00 -1.46 14.32
CA ILE A 35 -10.29 -0.27 13.49
C ILE A 35 -10.77 0.87 14.39
N GLN A 36 -9.81 1.63 14.91
CA GLN A 36 -10.07 2.96 15.46
C GLN A 36 -10.23 3.93 14.27
N PRO A 37 -11.37 4.62 14.11
CA PRO A 37 -11.53 5.59 13.02
C PRO A 37 -10.51 6.72 13.17
N GLY A 38 -9.53 6.76 12.27
CA GLY A 38 -8.50 7.81 12.20
C GLY A 38 -8.97 9.14 11.58
N ILE A 39 -10.29 9.31 11.45
CA ILE A 39 -10.96 10.47 10.85
C ILE A 39 -12.05 10.92 11.81
N SER A 40 -12.23 12.23 11.97
CA SER A 40 -13.29 12.79 12.81
C SER A 40 -14.68 12.28 12.40
N LEU A 41 -15.46 11.83 13.38
CA LEU A 41 -16.86 11.42 13.20
C LEU A 41 -17.71 12.56 12.61
N VAL A 42 -17.43 13.79 13.03
CA VAL A 42 -18.13 14.98 12.51
C VAL A 42 -17.82 15.16 11.03
N TYR A 43 -16.54 15.06 10.66
CA TYR A 43 -16.11 15.16 9.27
C TYR A 43 -16.79 14.09 8.39
N ASN A 44 -16.92 12.86 8.89
CA ASN A 44 -17.64 11.81 8.18
C ASN A 44 -19.16 12.05 8.08
N ALA A 45 -19.77 12.74 9.04
CA ALA A 45 -21.20 13.03 9.04
C ALA A 45 -21.57 14.19 8.11
N ILE A 46 -20.71 15.21 8.01
CA ILE A 46 -21.00 16.44 7.25
C ILE A 46 -20.24 16.55 5.93
N GLY A 47 -19.17 15.77 5.74
CA GLY A 47 -18.28 15.89 4.59
C GLY A 47 -19.04 15.83 3.26
N THR A 48 -19.95 14.86 3.11
CA THR A 48 -20.73 14.69 1.88
C THR A 48 -21.71 15.83 1.58
N GLN A 49 -21.96 16.73 2.53
CA GLN A 49 -22.75 17.94 2.33
C GLN A 49 -21.93 19.07 1.67
N LEU A 50 -20.60 19.06 1.82
CA LEU A 50 -19.69 20.00 1.17
C LEU A 50 -19.35 19.55 -0.27
N ALA A 51 -19.05 18.27 -0.45
CA ALA A 51 -18.81 17.68 -1.76
C ALA A 51 -19.34 16.25 -1.83
N PRO A 52 -19.87 15.79 -2.97
CA PRO A 52 -20.63 14.54 -3.05
C PRO A 52 -19.81 13.26 -2.82
N ASN A 53 -18.47 13.32 -2.82
CA ASN A 53 -17.60 12.15 -2.70
C ASN A 53 -16.73 12.22 -1.43
N MET A 54 -17.03 11.34 -0.46
CA MET A 54 -16.28 11.22 0.79
C MET A 54 -14.81 10.84 0.58
N VAL A 55 -14.52 9.94 -0.37
CA VAL A 55 -13.13 9.50 -0.62
C VAL A 55 -12.30 10.68 -1.11
N THR A 56 -12.83 11.47 -2.05
CA THR A 56 -12.14 12.66 -2.55
C THR A 56 -11.92 13.68 -1.44
N LEU A 57 -12.90 13.90 -0.56
CA LEU A 57 -12.73 14.78 0.60
C LEU A 57 -11.63 14.29 1.54
N VAL A 58 -11.63 13.01 1.89
CA VAL A 58 -10.60 12.46 2.77
C VAL A 58 -9.22 12.54 2.12
N VAL A 59 -9.08 12.22 0.84
CA VAL A 59 -7.78 12.16 0.15
C VAL A 59 -7.24 13.56 -0.18
N PHE A 60 -8.09 14.53 -0.52
CA PHE A 60 -7.66 15.88 -0.90
C PHE A 60 -7.72 16.94 0.20
N ASP A 61 -8.44 16.69 1.31
CA ASP A 61 -8.56 17.64 2.42
C ASP A 61 -8.00 17.02 3.72
N TRP A 62 -8.60 15.96 4.26
CA TRP A 62 -8.14 15.37 5.54
C TRP A 62 -6.72 14.76 5.47
N ARG A 63 -6.39 14.07 4.38
CA ARG A 63 -5.11 13.40 4.12
C ARG A 63 -4.39 14.00 2.91
N ALA A 64 -4.58 15.31 2.67
CA ALA A 64 -4.03 16.01 1.51
C ALA A 64 -2.51 15.81 1.32
N PHE A 65 -1.75 15.67 2.40
CA PHE A 65 -0.31 15.43 2.34
C PHE A 65 0.09 14.08 1.75
N ASP A 66 -0.75 13.04 1.89
CA ASP A 66 -0.50 11.73 1.28
C ASP A 66 -0.57 11.85 -0.25
N THR A 67 -1.63 12.50 -0.75
CA THR A 67 -1.85 12.80 -2.17
C THR A 67 -0.79 13.75 -2.75
N LEU A 68 -0.37 14.76 -1.98
CA LEU A 68 0.76 15.61 -2.37
C LEU A 68 2.02 14.77 -2.53
N GLY A 69 2.30 13.87 -1.58
CA GLY A 69 3.40 12.92 -1.67
C GLY A 69 3.34 12.02 -2.90
N GLU A 70 2.17 11.45 -3.20
CA GLU A 70 1.95 10.65 -4.42
C GLU A 70 2.28 11.44 -5.68
N SER A 71 1.78 12.68 -5.79
CA SER A 71 2.06 13.54 -6.94
C SER A 71 3.55 13.87 -7.07
N LEU A 72 4.24 14.09 -5.95
CA LEU A 72 5.67 14.36 -5.92
C LEU A 72 6.49 13.13 -6.35
N ILE A 73 6.11 11.93 -5.89
CA ILE A 73 6.74 10.68 -6.32
C ILE A 73 6.56 10.47 -7.83
N LEU A 74 5.38 10.75 -8.38
CA LEU A 74 5.15 10.65 -9.83
C LEU A 74 6.01 11.64 -10.62
N VAL A 75 6.05 12.92 -10.21
CA VAL A 75 6.87 13.94 -10.88
C VAL A 75 8.36 13.59 -10.80
N THR A 76 8.84 13.21 -9.62
CA THR A 76 10.25 12.82 -9.43
C THR A 76 10.61 11.55 -10.23
N ALA A 77 9.72 10.56 -10.30
CA ALA A 77 9.92 9.37 -11.13
C ALA A 77 10.10 9.75 -12.61
N VAL A 78 9.25 10.63 -13.15
CA VAL A 78 9.37 11.11 -14.53
C VAL A 78 10.69 11.86 -14.74
N LEU A 79 11.05 12.77 -13.84
CA LEU A 79 12.32 13.51 -13.91
C LEU A 79 13.54 12.58 -13.88
N VAL A 80 13.55 11.58 -12.99
CA VAL A 80 14.64 10.60 -12.90
C VAL A 80 14.77 9.79 -14.18
N VAL A 81 13.65 9.31 -14.75
CA VAL A 81 13.67 8.59 -16.04
C VAL A 81 14.23 9.48 -17.15
N LEU A 82 13.84 10.75 -17.23
CA LEU A 82 14.38 11.70 -18.20
C LEU A 82 15.87 12.01 -17.96
N LEU A 83 16.34 12.07 -16.72
CA LEU A 83 17.77 12.31 -16.44
C LEU A 83 18.63 11.09 -16.80
N VAL A 84 18.15 9.88 -16.50
CA VAL A 84 18.88 8.63 -16.77
C VAL A 84 18.88 8.27 -18.25
N PHE A 85 17.73 8.40 -18.93
CA PHE A 85 17.54 7.94 -20.31
C PHE A 85 17.35 9.07 -21.33
N GLY A 86 17.05 10.30 -20.89
CA GLY A 86 16.73 11.43 -21.79
C GLY A 86 17.94 12.09 -22.43
N LYS A 87 19.17 11.80 -21.98
CA LYS A 87 20.37 12.04 -22.79
C LYS A 87 20.66 10.81 -23.64
N GLY A 88 19.93 10.69 -24.74
CA GLY A 88 20.34 9.86 -25.86
C GLY A 88 21.72 10.33 -26.34
N LYS A 89 22.71 9.45 -26.24
CA LYS A 89 23.96 9.58 -27.00
C LYS A 89 23.60 9.82 -28.47
N ILE A 90 24.13 10.93 -29.00
CA ILE A 90 24.57 11.03 -30.39
C ILE A 90 25.80 10.13 -30.53
#